data_AF-A0A1X7TBD9-F1
#
_entry.id   AF-A0A1X7TBD9-F1
#
_cell.length_a   1.000
_cell.length_b   1.000
_cell.length_c   1.000
_cell.angle_alpha   90.00
_cell.angle_beta   90.00
_cell.angle_gamma   90.00
#
_symmetry.space_group_name_H-M   'P 1'
#
loop_
_entity.id
_entity.type
_entity.pdbx_description
1 polymer ?
#
loop_
_entity_poly.entity_id
_entity_poly.type
_entity_poly.pdbx_seq_one_letter_code
_entity_poly.pdbx_strand_id
1 'polypeptide(L)'
;PVVASLVPIHNFLPEGSVLSESHAPVILKAINSIVNEWETLGLYLGIKNKDLKTIYFNSLHQIDICRKDMIVHWLKTGTATREKLIKALEDLERNDVAAEVKRLPKQ
;
A
#
# COMPACT_ATOMS: atom_id res chain seq x y z
N PRO A 1 -25.00 -21.74 -20.43
CA PRO A 1 -23.94 -22.07 -19.46
C PRO A 1 -22.97 -20.91 -19.30
N VAL A 2 -23.14 -20.10 -18.24
CA VAL A 2 -22.20 -19.02 -17.93
C VAL A 2 -21.10 -19.64 -17.08
N VAL A 3 -19.95 -19.90 -17.68
CA VAL A 3 -18.74 -20.25 -16.94
C VAL A 3 -18.32 -19.03 -16.14
N ALA A 4 -18.71 -19.00 -14.87
CA ALA A 4 -18.13 -18.11 -13.89
C ALA A 4 -16.63 -18.46 -13.84
N SER A 5 -15.80 -17.56 -14.36
CA SER A 5 -14.35 -17.65 -14.23
C SER A 5 -13.99 -17.57 -12.75
N LEU A 6 -13.90 -18.74 -12.13
CA LEU A 6 -13.40 -18.92 -10.78
C LEU A 6 -11.90 -18.61 -10.82
N VAL A 7 -11.55 -17.34 -10.64
CA VAL A 7 -10.18 -16.98 -10.28
C VAL A 7 -9.88 -17.80 -9.01
N PRO A 8 -8.90 -18.71 -9.02
CA PRO A 8 -8.63 -19.55 -7.87
C PRO A 8 -8.31 -18.63 -6.69
N ILE A 9 -9.04 -18.79 -5.58
CA ILE A 9 -8.86 -18.02 -4.33
C ILE A 9 -7.40 -18.10 -3.83
N HIS A 10 -6.65 -19.09 -4.32
CA HIS A 10 -5.24 -19.34 -4.05
C HIS A 10 -4.25 -18.37 -4.71
N ASN A 11 -4.70 -17.49 -5.62
CA ASN A 11 -3.82 -16.55 -6.34
C ASN A 11 -3.56 -15.23 -5.61
N PHE A 12 -4.22 -14.99 -4.47
CA PHE A 12 -4.03 -13.76 -3.69
C PHE A 12 -3.04 -13.96 -2.55
N LEU A 13 -2.39 -12.87 -2.13
CA LEU A 13 -1.55 -12.89 -0.93
C LEU A 13 -2.37 -13.39 0.27
N PRO A 14 -1.88 -14.41 1.01
CA PRO A 14 -2.54 -14.87 2.24
C PRO A 14 -2.70 -13.76 3.26
N GLU A 15 -3.69 -13.89 4.14
CA GLU A 15 -3.78 -13.05 5.33
C GLU A 15 -2.55 -13.26 6.22
N GLY A 16 -2.02 -12.18 6.78
CA GLY A 16 -0.80 -12.16 7.59
C GLY A 16 0.49 -12.10 6.77
N SER A 17 0.41 -11.95 5.45
CA SER A 17 1.60 -11.86 4.60
C SER A 17 2.43 -10.62 4.95
N VAL A 18 3.68 -10.85 5.33
CA VAL A 18 4.69 -9.79 5.45
C VAL A 18 5.06 -9.31 4.05
N LEU A 19 4.89 -8.02 3.83
CA LEU A 19 5.22 -7.35 2.58
C LEU A 19 6.67 -6.89 2.62
N SER A 20 7.34 -7.03 1.50
CA SER A 20 8.73 -6.63 1.27
C SER A 20 8.83 -5.74 0.02
N GLU A 21 10.02 -5.22 -0.26
CA GLU A 21 10.27 -4.37 -1.43
C GLU A 21 9.88 -5.02 -2.77
N SER A 22 9.87 -6.36 -2.88
CA SER A 22 9.42 -7.05 -4.10
C SER A 22 7.96 -6.71 -4.44
N HIS A 23 7.13 -6.49 -3.41
CA HIS A 23 5.71 -6.20 -3.53
C HIS A 23 5.42 -4.73 -3.87
N ALA A 24 6.43 -3.86 -3.83
CA ALA A 24 6.24 -2.42 -4.05
C ALA A 24 5.54 -2.09 -5.38
N PRO A 25 5.86 -2.70 -6.54
CA PRO A 25 5.19 -2.38 -7.80
C PRO A 25 3.68 -2.68 -7.78
N VAL A 26 3.27 -3.81 -7.21
CA VAL A 26 1.84 -4.19 -7.16
C VAL A 26 1.07 -3.35 -6.14
N ILE A 27 1.70 -2.99 -5.02
CA ILE A 27 1.12 -2.08 -4.02
C ILE A 27 0.94 -0.69 -4.61
N LEU A 28 1.98 -0.13 -5.24
CA LEU A 28 1.93 1.22 -5.84
C LEU A 28 0.88 1.32 -6.94
N LYS A 29 0.69 0.24 -7.71
CA LYS A 29 -0.40 0.16 -8.68
C LYS A 29 -1.77 0.20 -8.00
N ALA A 30 -1.96 -0.56 -6.92
CA ALA A 30 -3.24 -0.61 -6.21
C ALA A 30 -3.59 0.73 -5.56
N ILE A 31 -2.60 1.44 -5.00
CA ILE A 31 -2.80 2.73 -4.32
C ILE A 31 -2.64 3.95 -5.24
N ASN A 32 -2.71 3.78 -6.57
CA ASN A 32 -2.40 4.87 -7.50
C ASN A 32 -3.35 6.09 -7.39
N SER A 33 -4.54 5.91 -6.82
CA SER A 33 -5.48 7.00 -6.55
C SER A 33 -5.28 7.68 -5.19
N ILE A 34 -4.33 7.22 -4.37
CA ILE A 34 -3.85 7.96 -3.20
C ILE A 34 -2.88 9.01 -3.71
N VAL A 35 -3.26 10.29 -3.60
CA VAL A 35 -2.43 11.40 -4.10
C VAL A 35 -2.18 12.37 -2.95
N ASN A 36 -3.17 13.17 -2.57
CA ASN A 36 -3.02 14.17 -1.52
C ASN A 36 -3.00 13.54 -0.12
N GLU A 37 -3.50 12.33 0.01
CA GLU A 37 -3.66 11.62 1.29
C GLU A 37 -2.43 10.77 1.66
N TRP A 38 -1.36 10.81 0.86
CA TRP A 38 -0.18 9.96 1.06
C TRP A 38 0.50 10.17 2.43
N GLU A 39 0.52 11.39 2.95
CA GLU A 39 1.10 11.69 4.27
C GLU A 39 0.25 11.05 5.37
N THR A 40 -1.07 11.25 5.32
CA THR A 40 -2.01 10.67 6.28
C THR A 40 -1.96 9.14 6.25
N LEU A 41 -1.90 8.55 5.04
CA LEU A 41 -1.68 7.12 4.88
C LEU A 41 -0.37 6.68 5.55
N GLY A 42 0.73 7.40 5.32
CA GLY A 42 2.02 7.13 5.95
C GLY A 42 1.95 7.15 7.48
N LEU A 43 1.21 8.07 8.07
CA LEU A 43 0.97 8.12 9.52
C LEU A 43 0.20 6.90 10.02
N TYR A 44 -0.86 6.48 9.34
CA TYR A 44 -1.63 5.27 9.69
C TYR A 44 -0.81 3.99 9.51
N LEU A 45 0.14 3.97 8.58
CA LEU A 45 1.12 2.89 8.41
C LEU A 45 2.20 2.88 9.51
N GLY A 46 2.20 3.88 10.41
CA GLY A 46 3.13 3.98 11.54
C GLY A 46 4.45 4.68 11.20
N ILE A 47 4.57 5.34 10.04
CA ILE A 47 5.73 6.16 9.72
C ILE A 47 5.68 7.43 10.57
N LYS A 48 6.81 7.79 11.18
CA LYS A 48 6.88 9.01 12.00
C LYS A 48 6.75 10.24 11.11
N ASN A 49 6.05 11.27 11.61
CA ASN A 49 5.91 12.55 10.91
C ASN A 49 7.25 13.14 10.44
N LYS A 50 8.32 13.02 11.26
CA LYS A 50 9.67 13.47 10.87
C LYS A 50 10.21 12.76 9.62
N ASP A 51 9.90 11.48 9.45
CA ASP A 51 10.38 10.67 8.34
C ASP A 51 9.56 11.00 7.08
N LEU A 52 8.25 11.25 7.21
CA LEU A 52 7.40 11.76 6.14
C LEU A 52 7.85 13.14 5.64
N LYS A 53 8.19 14.06 6.55
CA LYS A 53 8.77 15.37 6.18
C LYS A 53 10.09 15.22 5.43
N THR A 54 10.93 14.27 5.85
CA THR A 54 12.19 13.97 5.17
C THR A 54 11.93 13.41 3.77
N ILE A 55 10.96 12.51 3.61
CA ILE A 55 10.53 11.99 2.29
C ILE A 55 10.03 13.13 1.41
N TYR A 56 9.17 14.01 1.93
CA TYR A 56 8.60 15.14 1.18
C TYR A 56 9.70 16.09 0.67
N PHE A 57 10.68 16.40 1.51
CA PHE A 57 11.82 17.24 1.16
C PHE A 57 12.72 16.56 0.12
N ASN A 58 13.11 15.30 0.33
CA ASN A 58 14.00 14.56 -0.58
C ASN A 58 13.38 14.29 -1.95
N SER A 59 12.04 14.23 -2.01
CA SER A 59 11.27 14.03 -3.24
C SER A 59 11.08 15.32 -4.05
N LEU A 60 11.70 16.44 -3.65
CA LEU A 60 11.49 17.77 -4.24
C LEU A 60 10.00 18.13 -4.32
N HIS A 61 9.22 17.72 -3.32
CA HIS A 61 7.77 17.94 -3.25
C HIS A 61 6.94 17.27 -4.37
N GLN A 62 7.52 16.35 -5.13
CA GLN A 62 6.79 15.60 -6.16
C GLN A 62 5.98 14.47 -5.52
N ILE A 63 4.65 14.59 -5.54
CA ILE A 63 3.73 13.68 -4.83
C ILE A 63 3.88 12.22 -5.24
N ASP A 64 4.08 11.94 -6.54
CA ASP A 64 4.31 10.57 -7.02
C ASP A 64 5.58 9.94 -6.43
N ILE A 65 6.64 10.73 -6.30
CA ILE A 65 7.90 10.30 -5.68
C ILE A 65 7.68 10.12 -4.17
N CYS A 66 6.99 11.05 -3.51
CA CYS A 66 6.68 10.97 -2.09
C CYS A 66 5.91 9.69 -1.75
N ARG A 67 4.86 9.37 -2.50
CA ARG A 67 4.07 8.15 -2.35
C ARG A 67 4.93 6.90 -2.53
N LYS A 68 5.76 6.88 -3.57
CA LYS A 68 6.68 5.77 -3.84
C LYS A 68 7.64 5.56 -2.67
N ASP A 69 8.31 6.62 -2.24
CA ASP A 69 9.32 6.56 -1.19
C ASP A 69 8.70 6.25 0.18
N MET A 70 7.47 6.72 0.45
CA MET A 70 6.69 6.36 1.63
C MET A 70 6.42 4.85 1.70
N ILE A 71 5.95 4.24 0.60
CA ILE A 71 5.72 2.79 0.55
C ILE A 71 7.02 2.01 0.69
N VAL A 72 8.08 2.41 -0.02
CA VAL A 72 9.40 1.76 0.08
C VAL A 72 9.94 1.85 1.51
N HIS A 73 9.83 3.02 2.15
CA HIS A 73 10.24 3.22 3.53
C HIS A 73 9.46 2.30 4.48
N TRP A 74 8.13 2.22 4.34
CA TRP A 74 7.30 1.34 5.15
C TRP A 74 7.67 -0.14 4.99
N LEU A 75 7.87 -0.61 3.76
CA LEU A 75 8.25 -2.00 3.45
C LEU A 75 9.61 -2.36 4.06
N LYS A 76 10.57 -1.43 4.05
CA LYS A 76 11.91 -1.62 4.65
C LYS A 76 11.91 -1.80 6.16
N THR A 77 10.81 -1.49 6.85
CA THR A 77 10.72 -1.75 8.29
C THR A 77 10.69 -3.24 8.64
N GLY A 78 10.39 -4.12 7.66
CA GLY A 78 10.25 -5.56 7.88
C GLY A 78 9.01 -5.96 8.69
N THR A 79 8.16 -5.00 9.05
CA THR A 79 6.91 -5.23 9.81
C THR A 79 5.67 -4.87 9.01
N ALA A 80 5.84 -4.52 7.72
CA ALA A 80 4.77 -4.21 6.80
C ALA A 80 3.95 -5.48 6.55
N THR A 81 2.65 -5.43 6.79
CA THR A 81 1.73 -6.52 6.44
C THR A 81 0.60 -5.98 5.60
N ARG A 82 0.00 -6.87 4.81
CA ARG A 82 -1.15 -6.52 3.99
C ARG A 82 -2.32 -5.96 4.80
N GLU A 83 -2.54 -6.50 5.99
CA GLU A 83 -3.64 -6.13 6.89
C GLU A 83 -3.44 -4.72 7.43
N LYS A 84 -2.18 -4.33 7.73
CA LYS A 84 -1.86 -2.96 8.14
C LYS A 84 -2.15 -1.97 7.02
N LEU A 85 -1.85 -2.33 5.76
CA LEU A 85 -2.18 -1.47 4.63
C LEU A 85 -3.68 -1.36 4.41
N ILE A 86 -4.41 -2.48 4.48
CA ILE A 86 -5.88 -2.48 4.37
C ILE A 86 -6.49 -1.61 5.46
N LYS A 87 -6.11 -1.83 6.71
CA LYS A 87 -6.63 -1.06 7.85
C LYS A 87 -6.32 0.44 7.71
N ALA A 88 -5.09 0.80 7.33
CA ALA A 88 -4.71 2.20 7.14
C ALA A 88 -5.51 2.88 6.01
N LEU A 89 -5.90 2.14 4.96
CA LEU A 89 -6.77 2.65 3.90
C LEU A 89 -8.23 2.77 4.35
N GLU A 90 -8.72 1.84 5.17
CA GLU A 90 -10.05 1.90 5.78
C GLU A 90 -10.17 3.06 6.77
N ASP A 91 -9.14 3.30 7.59
CA ASP A 91 -9.03 4.45 8.50
C ASP A 91 -8.97 5.79 7.74
N LEU A 92 -8.52 5.76 6.47
CA LEU A 92 -8.52 6.90 5.54
C LEU A 92 -9.83 7.00 4.72
N GLU A 93 -10.81 6.15 5.01
CA GLU A 93 -12.08 6.03 4.28
C GLU A 93 -11.93 5.63 2.79
N ARG A 94 -10.73 5.22 2.36
CA ARG A 94 -10.41 4.74 1.00
C ARG A 94 -10.73 3.25 0.85
N ASN A 95 -11.98 2.90 1.16
CA ASN A 95 -12.51 1.53 1.06
C ASN A 95 -12.43 0.98 -0.38
N ASP A 96 -12.49 1.86 -1.38
CA ASP A 96 -12.26 1.56 -2.79
C ASP A 96 -10.86 0.97 -3.02
N VAL A 97 -9.83 1.62 -2.47
CA VAL A 97 -8.43 1.19 -2.58
C VAL A 97 -8.15 -0.04 -1.71
N ALA A 98 -8.75 -0.10 -0.51
CA ALA A 98 -8.64 -1.26 0.36
C ALA A 98 -9.14 -2.54 -0.33
N ALA A 99 -10.22 -2.46 -1.11
CA ALA A 99 -10.72 -3.57 -1.92
C ALA A 99 -9.74 -4.03 -3.01
N GLU A 100 -9.01 -3.11 -3.64
CA GLU A 100 -7.94 -3.43 -4.59
C GLU A 100 -6.76 -4.12 -3.89
N VAL A 101 -6.37 -3.65 -2.71
CA VAL A 101 -5.31 -4.29 -1.90
C VAL A 101 -5.71 -5.70 -1.45
N LYS A 102 -7.00 -5.92 -1.14
CA LYS A 102 -7.60 -7.25 -0.87
C LYS A 102 -7.56 -8.20 -2.08
N ARG A 103 -7.18 -7.73 -3.27
CA ARG A 103 -7.01 -8.54 -4.49
C ARG A 103 -5.58 -8.59 -5.02
N LEU A 104 -4.58 -8.16 -4.25
CA LEU A 104 -3.18 -8.27 -4.66
C LEU A 104 -2.79 -9.72 -4.99
N PRO A 105 -2.19 -9.97 -6.18
CA PRO A 105 -1.76 -11.30 -6.57
C PRO A 105 -0.53 -11.74 -5.76
N LYS A 106 -0.35 -13.05 -5.60
CA LYS A 106 0.95 -13.62 -5.21
C LYS A 106 1.98 -13.29 -6.30
N GLN A 107 3.14 -12.81 -5.88
CA GLN A 107 4.30 -12.60 -6.77
C GLN A 107 5.10 -13.88 -6.94
#